data_AF-A0A9E6DS97-F1
#
_entry.id   AF-A0A9E6DS97-F1
#
_cell.length_a   1.000
_cell.length_b   1.000
_cell.length_c   1.000
_cell.angle_alpha   90.00
_cell.angle_beta   90.00
_cell.angle_gamma   90.00
#
_symmetry.space_group_name_H-M   'P 1'
#
loop_
_entity.id
_entity.type
_entity.pdbx_description
1 polymer ?
#
loop_
_entity_poly.entity_id
_entity_poly.type
_entity_poly.pdbx_seq_one_letter_code
_entity_poly.pdbx_strand_id
1 'polypeptide(L)'
;MPRGGPHTCVQRKRNKSIVESILIYDKNSGGSGYASQMGRMLGTLFNEIPKLLECNAKCEKSCHQCLLSHDTRFNIDNLDRKKTLQYLQDINLLNRLQIPKEYCFFDNDSHWENLEILETIQKSIKDISADRVNIYFGGSANNADISEFRYYDMLYRWASEGKKVRIIIREALYNQLEVNQRICLLPFIGVPNLEIIRQKLSNQNTSFNDEVIFCSVSNASKRISWVCSDGESQTMNYNWGTSPEEPIIRSGALDFNSIDIESVITHSDIIQTKNNHYLVEIKNDFDGPIKLFGEKFWLKIK
;
A
#
# COMPACT_ATOMS: atom_id res chain seq x y z
N MET A 1 17.21 -29.52 29.20
CA MET A 1 17.04 -28.06 29.13
C MET A 1 18.39 -27.40 28.84
N PRO A 2 18.59 -26.80 27.66
CA PRO A 2 19.56 -25.75 27.48
C PRO A 2 18.85 -24.39 27.38
N ARG A 3 19.33 -23.40 28.13
CA ARG A 3 18.93 -21.99 28.05
C ARG A 3 19.72 -21.35 26.90
N GLY A 4 19.06 -21.05 25.79
CA GLY A 4 19.63 -20.24 24.69
C GLY A 4 19.13 -18.80 24.80
N GLY A 5 20.06 -17.83 24.84
CA GLY A 5 19.73 -16.40 24.81
C GLY A 5 19.25 -15.92 23.43
N PRO A 6 18.54 -14.78 23.34
CA PRO A 6 17.88 -14.36 22.10
C PRO A 6 18.82 -13.48 21.25
N HIS A 7 19.89 -14.04 20.71
CA HIS A 7 20.70 -13.37 19.67
C HIS A 7 21.17 -14.40 18.64
N THR A 8 20.25 -14.97 17.87
CA THR A 8 20.60 -15.74 16.67
C THR A 8 20.49 -14.82 15.45
N CYS A 9 21.63 -14.35 14.95
CA CYS A 9 21.76 -13.86 13.57
C CYS A 9 21.45 -15.04 12.65
N VAL A 10 20.29 -15.03 12.00
CA VAL A 10 19.91 -16.08 11.03
C VAL A 10 20.55 -15.69 9.70
N GLN A 11 21.68 -16.32 9.36
CA GLN A 11 22.28 -16.19 8.05
C GLN A 11 21.44 -16.94 7.02
N ARG A 12 20.77 -16.22 6.10
CA ARG A 12 20.10 -16.83 4.94
C ARG A 12 21.01 -16.66 3.71
N LYS A 13 21.46 -17.77 3.12
CA LYS A 13 22.13 -17.77 1.81
C LYS A 13 21.08 -17.61 0.72
N ARG A 14 20.98 -16.41 0.14
CA ARG A 14 20.34 -16.20 -1.17
C ARG A 14 21.44 -15.68 -2.11
N ASN A 15 21.73 -16.43 -3.18
CA ASN A 15 22.66 -16.08 -4.26
C ASN A 15 24.09 -15.63 -3.84
N LYS A 16 24.87 -16.52 -3.19
CA LYS A 16 26.31 -16.34 -2.85
C LYS A 16 26.69 -15.14 -1.96
N SER A 17 25.75 -14.29 -1.56
CA SER A 17 25.97 -13.18 -0.62
C SER A 17 25.68 -13.61 0.83
N ILE A 18 26.55 -13.26 1.78
CA ILE A 18 26.26 -13.38 3.21
C ILE A 18 25.32 -12.22 3.55
N VAL A 19 24.12 -12.54 4.05
CA VAL A 19 23.16 -11.57 4.53
C VAL A 19 23.03 -11.73 6.03
N GLU A 20 23.23 -10.63 6.75
CA GLU A 20 22.96 -10.53 8.19
C GLU A 20 21.59 -9.88 8.39
N SER A 21 20.83 -10.38 9.35
CA SER A 21 19.49 -9.87 9.65
C SER A 21 19.41 -9.44 11.11
N ILE A 22 18.94 -8.21 11.32
CA ILE A 22 18.64 -7.68 12.65
C ILE A 22 17.11 -7.75 12.82
N LEU A 23 16.67 -8.48 13.84
CA LEU A 23 15.25 -8.58 14.17
C LEU A 23 14.94 -7.67 15.36
N ILE A 24 13.92 -6.83 15.19
CA ILE A 24 13.45 -5.89 16.21
C ILE A 24 11.99 -6.20 16.50
N TYR A 25 11.67 -6.41 17.78
CA TYR A 25 10.33 -6.79 18.24
C TYR A 25 10.06 -6.22 19.63
N ASP A 26 8.79 -6.09 19.96
CA ASP A 26 8.37 -5.64 21.28
C ASP A 26 8.47 -6.78 22.30
N LYS A 27 9.10 -6.52 23.45
CA LYS A 27 9.29 -7.53 24.50
C LYS A 27 7.99 -7.91 25.23
N ASN A 28 7.02 -7.00 25.30
CA ASN A 28 5.77 -7.23 26.02
C ASN A 28 4.89 -8.23 25.28
N SER A 29 4.32 -9.18 26.04
CA SER A 29 3.33 -10.14 25.53
C SER A 29 2.13 -9.38 24.96
N GLY A 30 1.87 -9.54 23.66
CA GLY A 30 0.82 -8.81 22.92
C GLY A 30 1.33 -7.72 21.99
N GLY A 31 2.59 -7.30 22.11
CA GLY A 31 3.17 -6.22 21.31
C GLY A 31 2.71 -4.84 21.78
N SER A 32 3.66 -3.95 22.09
CA SER A 32 3.37 -2.57 22.49
C SER A 32 3.16 -1.63 21.29
N GLY A 33 3.40 -2.13 20.07
CA GLY A 33 3.33 -1.37 18.82
C GLY A 33 4.57 -0.54 18.52
N TYR A 34 5.69 -0.68 19.25
CA TYR A 34 6.91 0.11 18.97
C TYR A 34 7.63 -0.40 17.73
N ALA A 35 7.82 -1.71 17.58
CA ALA A 35 8.43 -2.29 16.39
C ALA A 35 7.67 -1.92 15.10
N SER A 36 6.34 -1.99 15.11
CA SER A 36 5.50 -1.60 13.96
C SER A 36 5.58 -0.10 13.65
N GLN A 37 5.65 0.76 14.67
CA GLN A 37 5.87 2.19 14.48
C GLN A 37 7.27 2.49 13.93
N MET A 38 8.29 1.79 14.45
CA MET A 38 9.68 1.92 14.04
C MET A 38 9.86 1.60 12.56
N GLY A 39 9.17 0.59 12.03
CA GLY A 39 9.20 0.22 10.60
C GLY A 39 8.89 1.39 9.65
N ARG A 40 8.01 2.32 10.04
CA ARG A 40 7.68 3.53 9.26
C ARG A 40 8.69 4.66 9.42
N MET A 41 9.39 4.67 10.54
CA MET A 41 10.35 5.71 10.89
C MET A 41 11.78 5.30 10.60
N LEU A 42 12.04 4.15 9.96
CA LEU A 42 13.39 3.63 9.73
C LEU A 42 14.30 4.69 9.12
N GLY A 43 13.88 5.37 8.05
CA GLY A 43 14.67 6.44 7.44
C GLY A 43 15.04 7.55 8.44
N THR A 44 14.07 8.05 9.21
CA THR A 44 14.30 9.05 10.26
C THR A 44 15.23 8.54 11.35
N LEU A 45 14.98 7.33 11.86
CA LEU A 45 15.75 6.72 12.94
C LEU A 45 17.20 6.50 12.54
N PHE A 46 17.45 6.00 11.34
CA PHE A 46 18.82 5.81 10.85
C PHE A 46 19.57 7.13 10.66
N ASN A 47 18.88 8.22 10.33
CA ASN A 47 19.47 9.56 10.29
C ASN A 47 19.79 10.13 11.69
N GLU A 48 19.10 9.68 12.73
CA GLU A 48 19.35 10.11 14.12
C GLU A 48 20.44 9.28 14.83
N ILE A 49 20.68 8.03 14.41
CA ILE A 49 21.68 7.15 15.04
C ILE A 49 23.08 7.79 15.10
N PRO A 50 23.64 8.37 14.02
CA PRO A 50 24.96 9.02 14.07
C PRO A 50 25.02 10.13 15.13
N LYS A 51 23.96 10.95 15.25
CA LYS A 51 23.88 12.05 16.22
C LYS A 51 23.91 11.51 17.66
N LEU A 52 23.21 10.40 17.93
CA LEU A 52 23.26 9.72 19.22
C LEU A 52 24.66 9.19 19.54
N LEU A 53 25.35 8.64 18.53
CA LEU A 53 26.69 8.07 18.67
C LEU A 53 27.79 9.13 18.84
N GLU A 54 27.59 10.35 18.33
CA GLU A 54 28.48 11.50 18.56
C GLU A 54 28.56 11.88 20.05
N CYS A 55 27.47 11.67 20.79
CA CYS A 55 27.33 11.78 22.25
C CYS A 55 27.82 13.12 22.83
N ASN A 56 26.89 13.95 23.31
CA ASN A 56 27.19 15.26 23.88
C ASN A 56 28.16 15.22 25.08
N ALA A 57 28.11 14.17 25.90
CA ALA A 57 29.04 13.97 27.01
C ALA A 57 30.47 13.58 26.59
N LYS A 58 30.71 13.35 25.29
CA LYS A 58 32.02 12.98 24.72
C LYS A 58 32.69 11.79 25.41
N CYS A 59 31.90 10.83 25.90
CA CYS A 59 32.41 9.64 26.60
C CYS A 59 33.33 8.79 25.71
N GLU A 60 34.22 7.97 26.30
CA GLU A 60 35.15 7.16 25.51
C GLU A 60 34.46 6.02 24.75
N LYS A 61 33.71 5.17 25.45
CA LYS A 61 33.05 3.99 24.90
C LYS A 61 31.53 4.09 24.89
N SER A 62 30.93 4.24 26.06
CA SER A 62 29.48 4.32 26.25
C SER A 62 29.13 5.06 27.54
N CYS A 63 27.94 5.65 27.62
CA CYS A 63 27.39 6.27 28.82
C CYS A 63 25.86 6.33 28.72
N HIS A 64 25.20 6.81 29.78
CA HIS A 64 23.74 6.91 29.85
C HIS A 64 23.11 7.92 28.87
N GLN A 65 23.91 8.77 28.23
CA GLN A 65 23.43 9.70 27.20
C GLN A 65 23.50 9.14 25.77
N CYS A 66 24.10 7.96 25.56
CA CYS A 66 24.18 7.34 24.24
C CYS A 66 23.71 5.87 24.24
N LEU A 67 24.59 4.93 24.60
CA LEU A 67 24.35 3.49 24.43
C LEU A 67 23.93 2.76 25.71
N LEU A 68 24.19 3.34 26.90
CA LEU A 68 23.94 2.65 28.16
C LEU A 68 22.54 2.94 28.69
N SER A 69 21.67 1.93 28.68
CA SER A 69 20.32 1.99 29.23
C SER A 69 20.14 0.92 30.31
N HIS A 70 18.96 0.87 30.92
CA HIS A 70 18.60 -0.25 31.79
C HIS A 70 18.83 -1.58 31.08
N ASP A 71 18.43 -1.71 29.82
CA ASP A 71 18.46 -3.00 29.12
C ASP A 71 19.86 -3.37 28.61
N THR A 72 20.74 -2.41 28.32
CA THR A 72 22.09 -2.67 27.81
C THR A 72 23.17 -2.78 28.90
N ARG A 73 22.81 -2.56 30.17
CA ARG A 73 23.78 -2.53 31.30
C ARG A 73 24.60 -3.81 31.47
N PHE A 74 24.04 -4.96 31.09
CA PHE A 74 24.72 -6.26 31.19
C PHE A 74 25.69 -6.53 30.02
N ASN A 75 25.72 -5.64 29.03
CA ASN A 75 26.53 -5.78 27.82
C ASN A 75 27.55 -4.62 27.69
N ILE A 76 27.85 -3.91 28.79
CA ILE A 76 28.65 -2.67 28.76
C ILE A 76 30.01 -2.84 28.06
N ASP A 77 30.68 -3.98 28.25
CA ASP A 77 31.98 -4.28 27.64
C ASP A 77 31.92 -4.41 26.11
N ASN A 78 30.73 -4.68 25.56
CA ASN A 78 30.46 -4.79 24.13
C ASN A 78 29.97 -3.47 23.52
N LEU A 79 29.70 -2.43 24.32
CA LEU A 79 29.19 -1.14 23.83
C LEU A 79 30.36 -0.20 23.51
N ASP A 80 30.46 0.22 22.25
CA ASP A 80 31.48 1.16 21.80
C ASP A 80 30.92 2.09 20.71
N ARG A 81 30.55 3.32 21.11
CA ARG A 81 29.93 4.29 20.20
C ARG A 81 30.84 4.70 19.04
N LYS A 82 32.16 4.75 19.27
CA LYS A 82 33.12 5.21 18.27
C LYS A 82 33.30 4.13 17.21
N LYS A 83 33.43 2.86 17.64
CA LYS A 83 33.47 1.72 16.70
C LYS A 83 32.18 1.58 15.92
N THR A 84 31.02 1.73 16.57
CA THR A 84 29.74 1.70 15.85
C THR A 84 29.65 2.83 14.84
N LEU A 85 29.98 4.07 15.22
CA LEU A 85 29.95 5.21 14.30
C LEU A 85 30.88 5.01 13.11
N GLN A 86 32.11 4.56 13.35
CA GLN A 86 33.08 4.23 12.31
C GLN A 86 32.52 3.16 11.37
N TYR A 87 31.98 2.06 11.92
CA TYR A 87 31.39 1.00 11.12
C TYR A 87 30.25 1.50 10.23
N LEU A 88 29.35 2.34 10.76
CA LEU A 88 28.24 2.92 9.99
C LEU A 88 28.71 3.84 8.85
N GLN A 89 29.81 4.57 9.07
CA GLN A 89 30.46 5.39 8.06
C GLN A 89 31.16 4.53 7.00
N ASP A 90 31.89 3.48 7.41
CA ASP A 90 32.62 2.58 6.51
C ASP A 90 31.68 1.86 5.55
N ILE A 91 30.53 1.39 6.03
CA ILE A 91 29.50 0.77 5.17
C ILE A 91 28.68 1.82 4.40
N ASN A 92 28.92 3.11 4.63
CA ASN A 92 28.20 4.22 4.05
C ASN A 92 26.67 4.09 4.23
N LEU A 93 26.24 3.75 5.46
CA LEU A 93 24.87 3.33 5.74
C LEU A 93 23.83 4.34 5.25
N LEU A 94 24.02 5.63 5.53
CA LEU A 94 23.04 6.66 5.19
C LEU A 94 22.80 6.75 3.68
N ASN A 95 23.86 6.66 2.87
CA ASN A 95 23.72 6.65 1.41
C ASN A 95 23.08 5.35 0.91
N ARG A 96 23.30 4.22 1.57
CA ARG A 96 22.62 2.95 1.24
C ARG A 96 21.14 2.93 1.61
N LEU A 97 20.71 3.80 2.52
CA LEU A 97 19.31 3.94 2.93
C LEU A 97 18.55 5.00 2.13
N GLN A 98 19.26 5.83 1.35
CA GLN A 98 18.61 6.75 0.43
C GLN A 98 17.84 5.97 -0.63
N ILE A 99 16.67 6.48 -0.97
CA ILE A 99 15.89 5.95 -2.07
C ILE A 99 16.66 6.22 -3.38
N PRO A 100 16.92 5.18 -4.19
CA PRO A 100 17.50 5.35 -5.51
C PRO A 100 16.67 6.32 -6.37
N LYS A 101 17.33 7.08 -7.25
CA LYS A 101 16.67 8.16 -8.01
C LYS A 101 15.49 7.68 -8.86
N GLU A 102 15.57 6.45 -9.36
CA GLU A 102 14.52 5.77 -10.11
C GLU A 102 13.23 5.55 -9.30
N TYR A 103 13.31 5.55 -7.98
CA TYR A 103 12.19 5.38 -7.05
C TYR A 103 11.78 6.69 -6.36
N CYS A 104 12.41 7.81 -6.70
CA CYS A 104 12.06 9.13 -6.18
C CYS A 104 10.83 9.73 -6.90
N PHE A 105 9.70 9.01 -6.92
CA PHE A 105 8.46 9.45 -7.60
C PHE A 105 7.85 10.75 -7.03
N PHE A 106 8.22 11.10 -5.79
CA PHE A 106 7.76 12.28 -5.06
C PHE A 106 8.94 13.15 -4.58
N ASP A 107 10.05 13.14 -5.33
CA ASP A 107 11.29 13.82 -4.94
C ASP A 107 11.72 13.44 -3.51
N ASN A 108 11.99 14.43 -2.65
CA ASN A 108 12.42 14.27 -1.27
C ASN A 108 11.35 13.68 -0.33
N ASP A 109 10.08 13.69 -0.75
CA ASP A 109 8.95 13.13 0.00
C ASP A 109 8.67 11.67 -0.39
N SER A 110 9.56 11.05 -1.17
CA SER A 110 9.50 9.62 -1.46
C SER A 110 9.96 8.82 -0.24
N HIS A 111 9.17 7.83 0.15
CA HIS A 111 9.47 6.95 1.27
C HIS A 111 9.19 5.48 0.88
N TRP A 112 10.02 4.55 1.34
CA TRP A 112 9.70 3.13 1.26
C TRP A 112 8.41 2.84 2.02
N GLU A 113 7.48 2.10 1.41
CA GLU A 113 6.35 1.51 2.12
C GLU A 113 6.76 0.14 2.67
N ASN A 114 6.79 0.05 4.00
CA ASN A 114 7.28 -1.12 4.73
C ASN A 114 6.15 -1.92 5.38
N LEU A 115 4.91 -1.46 5.23
CA LEU A 115 3.71 -2.11 5.76
C LEU A 115 2.83 -2.66 4.65
N GLU A 116 1.89 -3.52 5.04
CA GLU A 116 0.87 -4.01 4.14
C GLU A 116 -0.04 -2.85 3.69
N ILE A 117 -0.47 -2.90 2.41
CA ILE A 117 -1.07 -1.76 1.74
C ILE A 117 -2.41 -1.34 2.36
N LEU A 118 -3.24 -2.28 2.80
CA LEU A 118 -4.51 -1.98 3.44
C LEU A 118 -4.30 -1.30 4.81
N GLU A 119 -3.33 -1.78 5.59
CA GLU A 119 -2.97 -1.19 6.88
C GLU A 119 -2.52 0.28 6.71
N THR A 120 -1.62 0.54 5.76
CA THR A 120 -1.10 1.90 5.54
C THR A 120 -2.16 2.86 5.00
N ILE A 121 -3.09 2.40 4.15
CA ILE A 121 -4.23 3.22 3.68
C ILE A 121 -5.12 3.60 4.87
N GLN A 122 -5.58 2.61 5.65
CA GLN A 122 -6.46 2.86 6.81
C GLN A 122 -5.84 3.82 7.82
N LYS A 123 -4.54 3.67 8.06
CA LYS A 123 -3.81 4.57 8.95
C LYS A 123 -3.72 5.96 8.34
N SER A 124 -3.35 6.08 7.07
CA SER A 124 -3.21 7.38 6.41
C SER A 124 -4.54 8.14 6.35
N ILE A 125 -5.67 7.43 6.20
CA ILE A 125 -7.02 8.02 6.32
C ILE A 125 -7.18 8.73 7.67
N LYS A 126 -6.68 8.15 8.77
CA LYS A 126 -6.74 8.75 10.10
C LYS A 126 -5.71 9.88 10.25
N ASP A 127 -4.46 9.63 9.85
CA ASP A 127 -3.34 10.55 10.06
C ASP A 127 -3.58 11.92 9.40
N ILE A 128 -4.15 11.95 8.20
CA ILE A 128 -4.50 13.22 7.52
C ILE A 128 -5.99 13.57 7.59
N SER A 129 -6.80 12.82 8.35
CA SER A 129 -8.26 12.97 8.35
C SER A 129 -8.86 12.99 6.94
N ALA A 130 -8.44 12.03 6.10
CA ALA A 130 -8.85 11.95 4.71
C ALA A 130 -10.37 11.85 4.58
N ASP A 131 -10.95 12.62 3.67
CA ASP A 131 -12.35 12.53 3.28
C ASP A 131 -12.54 11.74 1.97
N ARG A 132 -11.44 11.46 1.26
CA ARG A 132 -11.44 10.80 -0.04
C ARG A 132 -10.41 9.68 -0.14
N VAL A 133 -10.81 8.58 -0.76
CA VAL A 133 -9.95 7.45 -1.11
C VAL A 133 -10.07 7.18 -2.59
N ASN A 134 -8.96 7.21 -3.31
CA ASN A 134 -8.90 6.87 -4.72
C ASN A 134 -8.11 5.57 -4.89
N ILE A 135 -8.69 4.63 -5.64
CA ILE A 135 -8.07 3.39 -6.09
C ILE A 135 -7.93 3.49 -7.59
N TYR A 136 -6.71 3.40 -8.10
CA TYR A 136 -6.41 3.53 -9.52
C TYR A 136 -6.17 2.15 -10.10
N PHE A 137 -6.84 1.87 -11.21
CA PHE A 137 -6.73 0.63 -11.94
C PHE A 137 -6.16 0.88 -13.33
N GLY A 138 -5.04 0.21 -13.56
CA GLY A 138 -4.21 0.25 -14.76
C GLY A 138 -3.73 -1.17 -15.09
N GLY A 139 -2.58 -1.27 -15.74
CA GLY A 139 -2.05 -2.56 -16.19
C GLY A 139 -2.78 -3.10 -17.43
N SER A 140 -2.73 -4.42 -17.61
CA SER A 140 -3.26 -5.12 -18.79
C SER A 140 -4.64 -5.70 -18.52
N ALA A 141 -5.56 -5.56 -19.48
CA ALA A 141 -6.89 -6.18 -19.41
C ALA A 141 -6.83 -7.72 -19.30
N ASN A 142 -5.78 -8.36 -19.82
CA ASN A 142 -5.61 -9.80 -19.76
C ASN A 142 -5.36 -10.33 -18.33
N ASN A 143 -4.74 -9.50 -17.48
CA ASN A 143 -4.44 -9.85 -16.09
C ASN A 143 -5.51 -9.34 -15.11
N ALA A 144 -6.49 -8.59 -15.61
CA ALA A 144 -7.59 -8.05 -14.82
C ALA A 144 -8.60 -9.17 -14.51
N ASP A 145 -8.80 -9.43 -13.21
CA ASP A 145 -9.86 -10.29 -12.70
C ASP A 145 -10.58 -9.53 -11.60
N ILE A 146 -11.54 -8.72 -12.05
CA ILE A 146 -12.32 -7.85 -11.19
C ILE A 146 -13.01 -8.70 -10.12
N SER A 147 -13.56 -9.86 -10.48
CA SER A 147 -14.30 -10.71 -9.55
C SER A 147 -13.48 -11.19 -8.35
N GLU A 148 -12.15 -11.30 -8.51
CA GLU A 148 -11.20 -11.72 -7.47
C GLU A 148 -10.58 -10.54 -6.68
N PHE A 149 -10.99 -9.29 -6.93
CA PHE A 149 -10.47 -8.12 -6.21
C PHE A 149 -10.83 -8.15 -4.72
N ARG A 150 -9.94 -8.67 -3.87
CA ARG A 150 -10.21 -8.97 -2.45
C ARG A 150 -10.59 -7.80 -1.51
N TYR A 151 -10.54 -6.55 -1.95
CA TYR A 151 -10.78 -5.38 -1.08
C TYR A 151 -12.18 -4.75 -1.22
N TYR A 152 -13.13 -5.42 -1.89
CA TYR A 152 -14.53 -4.99 -1.99
C TYR A 152 -15.11 -4.50 -0.66
N ASP A 153 -15.09 -5.34 0.37
CA ASP A 153 -15.66 -5.04 1.69
C ASP A 153 -15.08 -3.77 2.31
N MET A 154 -13.81 -3.47 2.03
CA MET A 154 -13.17 -2.26 2.53
C MET A 154 -13.68 -1.01 1.82
N LEU A 155 -13.87 -1.07 0.50
CA LEU A 155 -14.42 0.06 -0.25
C LEU A 155 -15.83 0.42 0.25
N TYR A 156 -16.68 -0.59 0.46
CA TYR A 156 -18.01 -0.40 1.05
C TYR A 156 -17.94 0.16 2.47
N ARG A 157 -17.01 -0.36 3.29
CA ARG A 157 -16.82 0.13 4.66
C ARG A 157 -16.45 1.61 4.67
N TRP A 158 -15.43 2.02 3.93
CA TRP A 158 -15.03 3.43 3.85
C TRP A 158 -16.15 4.32 3.33
N ALA A 159 -16.89 3.87 2.31
CA ALA A 159 -18.04 4.60 1.79
C ALA A 159 -19.15 4.79 2.84
N SER A 160 -19.42 3.74 3.64
CA SER A 160 -20.39 3.77 4.75
C SER A 160 -19.94 4.65 5.92
N GLU A 161 -18.63 4.78 6.12
CA GLU A 161 -18.00 5.71 7.08
C GLU A 161 -18.00 7.17 6.57
N GLY A 162 -18.62 7.44 5.43
CA GLY A 162 -18.76 8.78 4.84
C GLY A 162 -17.57 9.23 4.01
N LYS A 163 -16.62 8.34 3.68
CA LYS A 163 -15.50 8.67 2.78
C LYS A 163 -15.97 8.65 1.34
N LYS A 164 -15.56 9.63 0.53
CA LYS A 164 -15.75 9.59 -0.92
C LYS A 164 -14.75 8.62 -1.54
N VAL A 165 -15.21 7.41 -1.84
CA VAL A 165 -14.42 6.34 -2.47
C VAL A 165 -14.54 6.44 -3.99
N ARG A 166 -13.42 6.40 -4.69
CA ARG A 166 -13.37 6.44 -6.15
C ARG A 166 -12.57 5.28 -6.70
N ILE A 167 -13.20 4.49 -7.56
CA ILE A 167 -12.56 3.50 -8.40
C ILE A 167 -12.23 4.18 -9.72
N ILE A 168 -10.96 4.48 -9.96
CA ILE A 168 -10.50 5.22 -11.13
C ILE A 168 -9.90 4.23 -12.13
N ILE A 169 -10.56 4.04 -13.26
CA ILE A 169 -10.12 3.12 -14.31
C ILE A 169 -9.54 3.96 -15.45
N ARG A 170 -8.29 3.67 -15.87
CA ARG A 170 -7.70 4.33 -17.03
C ARG A 170 -8.53 4.03 -18.28
N GLU A 171 -8.74 5.04 -19.12
CA GLU A 171 -9.53 4.93 -20.34
C GLU A 171 -8.99 3.83 -21.28
N ALA A 172 -7.67 3.71 -21.42
CA ALA A 172 -7.04 2.67 -22.23
C ALA A 172 -7.39 1.26 -21.73
N LEU A 173 -7.32 1.04 -20.42
CA LEU A 173 -7.71 -0.23 -19.80
C LEU A 173 -9.20 -0.49 -20.00
N TYR A 174 -10.06 0.48 -19.67
CA TYR A 174 -11.52 0.32 -19.77
C TYR A 174 -11.96 -0.11 -21.17
N ASN A 175 -11.35 0.48 -22.21
CA ASN A 175 -11.65 0.14 -23.61
C ASN A 175 -11.23 -1.29 -23.98
N GLN A 176 -10.20 -1.83 -23.33
CA GLN A 176 -9.71 -3.19 -23.53
C GLN A 176 -10.46 -4.23 -22.70
N LEU A 177 -11.13 -3.84 -21.62
CA LEU A 177 -11.94 -4.76 -20.81
C LEU A 177 -13.05 -5.40 -21.64
N GLU A 178 -13.18 -6.71 -21.51
CA GLU A 178 -14.28 -7.50 -22.07
C GLU A 178 -15.62 -7.19 -21.36
N VAL A 179 -16.73 -7.59 -21.98
CA VAL A 179 -18.08 -7.29 -21.46
C VAL A 179 -18.32 -7.95 -20.09
N ASN A 180 -17.91 -9.21 -19.91
CA ASN A 180 -17.94 -9.94 -18.64
C ASN A 180 -17.13 -9.22 -17.55
N GLN A 181 -15.93 -8.70 -17.86
CA GLN A 181 -15.14 -7.92 -16.93
C GLN A 181 -15.88 -6.62 -16.56
N ARG A 182 -16.40 -5.87 -17.54
CA ARG A 182 -17.15 -4.63 -17.27
C ARG A 182 -18.40 -4.88 -16.41
N ILE A 183 -19.10 -6.00 -16.60
CA ILE A 183 -20.26 -6.39 -15.77
C ILE A 183 -19.87 -6.52 -14.30
N CYS A 184 -18.64 -6.96 -13.99
CA CYS A 184 -18.15 -7.06 -12.61
C CYS A 184 -17.99 -5.69 -11.91
N LEU A 185 -18.10 -4.58 -12.64
CA LEU A 185 -18.11 -3.23 -12.08
C LEU A 185 -19.50 -2.81 -11.57
N LEU A 186 -20.58 -3.47 -12.00
CA LEU A 186 -21.95 -3.13 -11.61
C LEU A 186 -22.20 -3.07 -10.09
N PRO A 187 -21.63 -3.96 -9.25
CA PRO A 187 -21.84 -3.91 -7.79
C PRO A 187 -21.44 -2.58 -7.16
N PHE A 188 -20.51 -1.86 -7.76
CA PHE A 188 -20.03 -0.57 -7.28
C PHE A 188 -20.92 0.62 -7.69
N ILE A 189 -21.83 0.44 -8.65
CA ILE A 189 -22.69 1.51 -9.15
C ILE A 189 -23.92 1.69 -8.25
N GLY A 190 -24.24 2.95 -7.92
CA GLY A 190 -25.41 3.28 -7.09
C GLY A 190 -25.17 3.16 -5.59
N VAL A 191 -23.95 2.84 -5.19
CA VAL A 191 -23.52 2.77 -3.79
C VAL A 191 -23.23 4.19 -3.28
N PRO A 192 -23.85 4.66 -2.18
CA PRO A 192 -23.58 5.99 -1.65
C PRO A 192 -22.09 6.21 -1.36
N ASN A 193 -21.57 7.38 -1.73
CA ASN A 193 -20.16 7.77 -1.60
C ASN A 193 -19.13 6.91 -2.36
N LEU A 194 -19.57 6.00 -3.23
CA LEU A 194 -18.68 5.20 -4.07
C LEU A 194 -18.99 5.48 -5.54
N GLU A 195 -17.99 5.94 -6.28
CA GLU A 195 -18.10 6.27 -7.70
C GLU A 195 -17.03 5.54 -8.50
N ILE A 196 -17.39 5.10 -9.70
CA ILE A 196 -16.43 4.62 -10.70
C ILE A 196 -16.17 5.77 -11.67
N ILE A 197 -14.91 6.12 -11.87
CA ILE A 197 -14.49 7.20 -12.75
C ILE A 197 -13.67 6.59 -13.87
N ARG A 198 -14.04 6.93 -15.10
CA ARG A 198 -13.20 6.69 -16.27
C ARG A 198 -12.30 7.92 -16.44
N GLN A 199 -10.99 7.68 -16.36
CA GLN A 199 -9.99 8.74 -16.46
C GLN A 199 -9.21 8.61 -17.77
N LYS A 200 -9.25 9.67 -18.56
CA LYS A 200 -8.32 9.92 -19.64
C LYS A 200 -7.06 10.51 -19.04
N LEU A 201 -5.91 9.95 -19.40
CA LEU A 201 -4.64 10.57 -19.02
C LEU A 201 -4.51 11.85 -19.84
N SER A 202 -4.70 13.00 -19.19
CA SER A 202 -4.41 14.28 -19.82
C SER A 202 -2.91 14.54 -19.68
N ASN A 203 -2.26 14.98 -20.76
CA ASN A 203 -0.86 15.44 -20.73
C ASN A 203 -0.68 16.74 -19.92
N GLN A 204 -1.63 17.11 -19.07
CA GLN A 204 -1.51 18.32 -18.26
C GLN A 204 -0.57 18.03 -17.09
N ASN A 205 0.39 18.94 -16.92
CA ASN A 205 1.45 18.95 -15.92
C ASN A 205 0.89 18.86 -14.48
N THR A 206 0.45 17.69 -14.04
CA THR A 206 0.57 17.33 -12.64
C THR A 206 2.06 17.17 -12.37
N SER A 207 2.58 17.78 -11.31
CA SER A 207 4.01 17.65 -10.92
C SER A 207 4.43 16.19 -10.64
N PHE A 208 3.45 15.28 -10.58
CA PHE A 208 3.62 13.87 -10.33
C PHE A 208 3.14 13.06 -11.52
N ASN A 209 3.83 11.96 -11.82
CA ASN A 209 3.36 10.99 -12.79
C ASN A 209 2.17 10.21 -12.20
N ASP A 210 0.97 10.80 -12.29
CA ASP A 210 -0.27 10.19 -11.80
C ASP A 210 -0.54 8.84 -12.48
N GLU A 211 0.13 8.48 -13.59
CA GLU A 211 -0.02 7.19 -14.30
C GLU A 211 0.43 5.99 -13.47
N VAL A 212 1.44 6.16 -12.61
CA VAL A 212 2.03 5.06 -11.84
C VAL A 212 1.44 4.91 -10.43
N ILE A 213 0.59 5.85 -10.01
CA ILE A 213 -0.13 5.79 -8.74
C ILE A 213 -1.21 4.72 -8.82
N PHE A 214 -1.22 3.79 -7.86
CA PHE A 214 -2.27 2.78 -7.72
C PHE A 214 -3.26 3.12 -6.59
N CYS A 215 -2.86 3.94 -5.61
CA CYS A 215 -3.75 4.39 -4.53
C CYS A 215 -3.41 5.81 -4.07
N SER A 216 -4.41 6.57 -3.61
CA SER A 216 -4.17 7.75 -2.81
C SER A 216 -5.30 8.07 -1.84
N VAL A 217 -4.96 8.68 -0.72
CA VAL A 217 -5.93 9.25 0.23
C VAL A 217 -5.74 10.75 0.30
N SER A 218 -6.83 11.52 0.37
CA SER A 218 -6.75 12.98 0.45
C SER A 218 -7.83 13.58 1.33
N ASN A 219 -7.56 14.78 1.81
CA ASN A 219 -8.56 15.72 2.32
C ASN A 219 -8.56 16.98 1.42
N ALA A 220 -9.08 18.10 1.94
CA ALA A 220 -9.13 19.37 1.21
C ALA A 220 -7.76 19.99 0.83
N SER A 221 -6.66 19.65 1.53
CA SER A 221 -5.35 20.28 1.34
C SER A 221 -4.18 19.33 1.20
N LYS A 222 -4.31 18.08 1.65
CA LYS A 222 -3.24 17.09 1.72
C LYS A 222 -3.60 15.81 0.98
N ARG A 223 -2.60 15.20 0.33
CA ARG A 223 -2.68 13.88 -0.30
C ARG A 223 -1.48 13.02 0.11
N ILE A 224 -1.76 11.75 0.34
CA ILE A 224 -0.74 10.69 0.42
C ILE A 224 -1.04 9.72 -0.73
N SER A 225 -0.01 9.35 -1.48
CA SER A 225 -0.10 8.50 -2.67
C SER A 225 0.85 7.32 -2.58
N TRP A 226 0.48 6.20 -3.19
CA TRP A 226 1.32 5.02 -3.33
C TRP A 226 1.54 4.68 -4.80
N VAL A 227 2.80 4.38 -5.12
CA VAL A 227 3.31 4.09 -6.47
C VAL A 227 4.10 2.80 -6.44
N CYS A 228 4.03 2.07 -7.55
CA CYS A 228 4.96 0.99 -7.84
C CYS A 228 5.19 0.95 -9.36
N SER A 229 6.43 0.69 -9.76
CA SER A 229 6.93 0.73 -11.15
C SER A 229 6.48 -0.45 -12.00
N ASP A 230 6.01 -1.54 -11.38
CA ASP A 230 5.71 -2.80 -12.05
C ASP A 230 4.44 -2.80 -12.91
N GLY A 231 3.55 -1.81 -12.74
CA GLY A 231 2.23 -1.77 -13.36
C GLY A 231 1.24 -2.83 -12.83
N GLU A 232 1.72 -3.98 -12.37
CA GLU A 232 0.91 -5.08 -11.82
C GLU A 232 0.20 -4.69 -10.52
N SER A 233 0.83 -3.84 -9.70
CA SER A 233 0.22 -3.25 -8.50
C SER A 233 -1.07 -2.46 -8.78
N GLN A 234 -1.26 -1.98 -10.02
CA GLN A 234 -2.47 -1.31 -10.49
C GLN A 234 -3.51 -2.27 -11.09
N THR A 235 -3.18 -3.53 -11.34
CA THR A 235 -4.09 -4.47 -11.98
C THR A 235 -5.27 -4.79 -11.04
N MET A 236 -6.49 -4.70 -11.55
CA MET A 236 -7.71 -5.02 -10.78
C MET A 236 -7.87 -6.54 -10.63
N ASN A 237 -7.16 -7.13 -9.67
CA ASN A 237 -7.24 -8.56 -9.34
C ASN A 237 -6.91 -8.79 -7.85
N TYR A 238 -6.74 -10.05 -7.45
CA TYR A 238 -6.41 -10.45 -6.07
C TYR A 238 -5.11 -9.83 -5.52
N ASN A 239 -4.15 -9.54 -6.40
CA ASN A 239 -2.81 -9.03 -6.05
C ASN A 239 -2.71 -7.50 -6.11
N TRP A 240 -3.82 -6.79 -6.28
CA TRP A 240 -3.81 -5.32 -6.29
C TRP A 240 -3.09 -4.75 -5.06
N GLY A 241 -2.27 -3.71 -5.28
CA GLY A 241 -1.48 -3.06 -4.23
C GLY A 241 -0.35 -3.92 -3.66
N THR A 242 0.04 -5.00 -4.36
CA THR A 242 1.22 -5.83 -4.02
C THR A 242 2.20 -5.86 -5.18
N SER A 243 3.49 -6.02 -4.87
CA SER A 243 4.53 -6.24 -5.87
C SER A 243 5.60 -7.19 -5.34
N PRO A 244 5.94 -8.28 -6.06
CA PRO A 244 6.98 -9.22 -5.65
C PRO A 244 8.40 -8.77 -6.03
N GLU A 245 8.54 -7.99 -7.10
CA GLU A 245 9.85 -7.64 -7.69
C GLU A 245 10.20 -6.15 -7.51
N GLU A 246 9.20 -5.27 -7.45
CA GLU A 246 9.41 -3.82 -7.31
C GLU A 246 8.97 -3.34 -5.92
N PRO A 247 9.65 -2.34 -5.36
CA PRO A 247 9.27 -1.76 -4.09
C PRO A 247 8.07 -0.81 -4.23
N ILE A 248 7.20 -0.81 -3.23
CA ILE A 248 6.13 0.20 -3.12
C ILE A 248 6.72 1.47 -2.50
N ILE A 249 6.49 2.59 -3.16
CA ILE A 249 6.87 3.92 -2.71
C ILE A 249 5.63 4.69 -2.27
N ARG A 250 5.69 5.31 -1.10
CA ARG A 250 4.65 6.22 -0.60
C ARG A 250 5.16 7.65 -0.58
N SER A 251 4.27 8.61 -0.76
CA SER A 251 4.58 10.02 -0.57
C SER A 251 4.50 10.42 0.92
N GLY A 252 5.12 11.54 1.26
CA GLY A 252 4.72 12.36 2.41
C GLY A 252 3.29 12.92 2.26
N ALA A 253 2.86 13.70 3.25
CA ALA A 253 1.59 14.44 3.18
C ALA A 253 1.78 15.71 2.36
N LEU A 254 1.66 15.56 1.04
CA LEU A 254 1.91 16.62 0.06
C LEU A 254 0.71 17.53 -0.11
N ASP A 255 0.95 18.79 -0.44
CA ASP A 255 -0.11 19.73 -0.79
C ASP A 255 -0.84 19.26 -2.05
N PHE A 256 -2.17 19.33 -2.01
CA PHE A 256 -3.02 18.79 -3.04
C PHE A 256 -4.22 19.69 -3.30
N ASN A 257 -4.40 20.04 -4.57
CA ASN A 257 -5.63 20.62 -5.07
C ASN A 257 -6.44 19.51 -5.75
N SER A 258 -7.75 19.49 -5.52
CA SER A 258 -8.63 18.44 -6.04
C SER A 258 -8.49 18.26 -7.55
N ILE A 259 -8.45 17.00 -7.98
CA ILE A 259 -8.54 16.64 -9.41
C ILE A 259 -9.99 16.76 -9.85
N ASP A 260 -10.22 17.46 -10.97
CA ASP A 260 -11.51 17.55 -11.63
C ASP A 260 -11.99 16.16 -12.08
N ILE A 261 -13.29 15.91 -11.89
CA ILE A 261 -13.91 14.64 -12.30
C ILE A 261 -14.12 14.68 -13.80
N GLU A 262 -13.50 13.77 -14.55
CA GLU A 262 -13.64 13.73 -16.00
C GLU A 262 -14.95 13.07 -16.44
N SER A 263 -15.21 11.82 -16.02
CA SER A 263 -16.47 11.13 -16.34
C SER A 263 -16.78 10.00 -15.35
N VAL A 264 -17.99 9.98 -14.80
CA VAL A 264 -18.48 8.90 -13.94
C VAL A 264 -19.06 7.80 -14.82
N ILE A 265 -18.63 6.55 -14.60
CA ILE A 265 -19.18 5.38 -15.29
C ILE A 265 -20.55 5.06 -14.69
N THR A 266 -21.56 5.02 -15.55
CA THR A 266 -22.94 4.73 -15.20
C THR A 266 -23.33 3.31 -15.60
N HIS A 267 -24.48 2.86 -15.09
CA HIS A 267 -25.05 1.56 -15.44
C HIS A 267 -25.21 1.37 -16.97
N SER A 268 -25.58 2.44 -17.69
CA SER A 268 -25.71 2.45 -19.16
C SER A 268 -24.38 2.33 -19.91
N ASP A 269 -23.26 2.73 -19.31
CA ASP A 269 -21.94 2.65 -19.95
C ASP A 269 -21.38 1.22 -19.98
N ILE A 270 -21.77 0.41 -18.98
CA ILE A 270 -21.39 -1.00 -18.87
C ILE A 270 -22.30 -1.85 -19.75
N ILE A 271 -23.62 -1.66 -19.60
CA ILE A 271 -24.63 -2.40 -20.35
C ILE A 271 -24.91 -1.61 -21.62
N GLN A 272 -23.94 -1.61 -22.54
CA GLN A 272 -24.24 -1.24 -23.90
C GLN A 272 -25.17 -2.31 -24.46
N THR A 273 -26.46 -1.99 -24.56
CA THR A 273 -27.46 -2.82 -25.22
C THR A 273 -27.15 -2.88 -26.72
N LYS A 274 -26.15 -3.67 -27.12
CA LYS A 274 -26.18 -4.29 -28.44
C LYS A 274 -27.33 -5.29 -28.38
N ASN A 275 -28.23 -5.25 -29.37
CA ASN A 275 -29.56 -5.86 -29.43
C ASN A 275 -29.70 -7.37 -29.07
N ASN A 276 -28.65 -8.08 -28.66
CA ASN A 276 -28.64 -9.53 -28.42
C ASN A 276 -28.15 -9.97 -27.02
N HIS A 277 -27.92 -9.06 -26.08
CA HIS A 277 -27.56 -9.43 -24.70
C HIS A 277 -28.59 -8.89 -23.70
N TYR A 278 -29.04 -9.76 -22.78
CA TYR A 278 -29.95 -9.42 -21.69
C TYR A 278 -29.24 -9.63 -20.35
N LEU A 279 -29.25 -8.63 -19.47
CA LEU A 279 -28.79 -8.79 -18.10
C LEU A 279 -29.92 -9.36 -17.27
N VAL A 280 -29.73 -10.56 -16.72
CA VAL A 280 -30.66 -11.18 -15.77
C VAL A 280 -30.04 -11.11 -14.38
N GLU A 281 -30.56 -10.21 -13.54
CA GLU A 281 -30.14 -10.14 -12.13
C GLU A 281 -30.79 -11.30 -11.37
N ILE A 282 -29.95 -12.14 -10.77
CA ILE A 282 -30.34 -13.28 -9.93
C ILE A 282 -29.93 -12.94 -8.50
N LYS A 283 -30.89 -12.85 -7.60
CA LYS A 283 -30.65 -12.68 -6.16
C LYS A 283 -30.93 -14.00 -5.47
N ASN A 284 -32.11 -14.12 -4.87
CA ASN A 284 -32.52 -15.33 -4.15
C ASN A 284 -33.36 -16.26 -5.03
N ASP A 285 -33.44 -15.99 -6.35
CA ASP A 285 -34.31 -16.70 -7.29
C ASP A 285 -34.02 -18.21 -7.35
N PHE A 286 -32.76 -18.60 -7.08
CA PHE A 286 -32.30 -19.98 -7.09
C PHE A 286 -32.16 -20.62 -5.71
N ASP A 287 -32.52 -19.91 -4.63
CA ASP A 287 -32.43 -20.44 -3.28
C ASP A 287 -33.35 -21.64 -3.10
N GLY A 288 -32.86 -22.70 -2.46
CA GLY A 288 -33.62 -23.90 -2.17
C GLY A 288 -32.95 -25.20 -2.64
N PRO A 289 -33.70 -26.31 -2.70
CA PRO A 289 -33.15 -27.61 -3.08
C PRO A 289 -32.58 -27.60 -4.51
N ILE A 290 -31.36 -28.16 -4.69
CA ILE A 290 -30.67 -28.23 -6.00
C ILE A 290 -31.52 -28.90 -7.10
N LYS A 291 -32.43 -29.81 -6.73
CA LYS A 291 -33.37 -30.46 -7.66
C LYS A 291 -34.28 -29.46 -8.40
N LEU A 292 -34.54 -28.30 -7.82
CA LEU A 292 -35.40 -27.26 -8.40
C LEU A 292 -34.62 -26.23 -9.22
N PHE A 293 -33.29 -26.29 -9.25
CA PHE A 293 -32.46 -25.31 -9.95
C PHE A 293 -32.82 -25.22 -11.43
N GLY A 294 -32.93 -26.35 -12.12
CA GLY A 294 -33.23 -26.37 -13.56
C GLY A 294 -34.57 -25.71 -13.91
N GLU A 295 -35.62 -25.99 -13.14
CA GLU A 295 -36.94 -25.38 -13.33
C GLU A 295 -36.89 -23.86 -13.09
N LYS A 296 -36.27 -23.43 -11.98
CA LYS A 296 -36.12 -22.02 -11.61
C LYS A 296 -35.28 -21.24 -12.61
N PHE A 297 -34.21 -21.83 -13.13
CA PHE A 297 -33.33 -21.26 -14.14
C PHE A 297 -34.09 -20.95 -15.43
N TRP A 298 -34.81 -21.93 -15.99
CA TRP A 298 -35.55 -21.74 -17.25
C TRP A 298 -36.77 -20.82 -17.12
N LEU A 299 -37.34 -20.68 -15.91
CA LEU A 299 -38.38 -19.68 -15.64
C LEU A 299 -37.82 -18.25 -15.63
N LYS A 300 -36.58 -18.07 -15.18
CA LYS A 300 -35.96 -16.76 -14.98
C LYS A 300 -35.28 -16.19 -16.23
N ILE A 301 -34.84 -17.04 -17.16
CA ILE A 301 -33.99 -16.66 -18.31
C ILE A 301 -34.79 -16.57 -19.63
N LYS A 302 -36.11 -16.78 -19.57
CA LYS A 302 -37.05 -16.44 -20.65
C LYS A 302 -37.34 -14.95 -20.69
#